data_AF-A0A5C7MHQ5-F1
#
_entry.id   AF-A0A5C7MHQ5-F1
#
_cell.length_a   1.000
_cell.length_b   1.000
_cell.length_c   1.000
_cell.angle_alpha   90.00
_cell.angle_beta   90.00
_cell.angle_gamma   90.00
#
_symmetry.space_group_name_H-M   'P 1'
#
loop_
_entity.id
_entity.type
_entity.pdbx_description
1 polymer ?
#
loop_
_entity_poly.entity_id
_entity_poly.type
_entity_poly.pdbx_seq_one_letter_code
_entity_poly.pdbx_strand_id
1 'polypeptide(L)'
;MGKSLVVLGAQWGDEGKGKIVDLLTERVSMVARFQGGHNAGHTLVINGKKTVLHLIPSGILRDGVQCLIGNGVVLSPAALRQEIDELESEGVDVRSRLKISPATPLIMPYHIAVDQARERASGAKAIGTTGRGIGPAYEDKVARRSIRVADLMYPGELPDKVRSAVDYHNFILTQWLKADGVDFQKVLDEALQYSEYLRPMIDDVSTLLSDARRN
;
A
#
# COMPACT_ATOMS: atom_id res chain seq x y z
N MET A 1 15.05 -4.85 26.22
CA MET A 1 14.29 -5.12 24.98
C MET A 1 15.16 -4.62 23.83
N GLY A 2 15.31 -5.36 22.72
CA GLY A 2 16.12 -4.89 21.60
C GLY A 2 15.58 -3.57 21.03
N LYS A 3 16.44 -2.74 20.41
CA LYS A 3 16.02 -1.47 19.77
C LYS A 3 15.08 -1.68 18.56
N SER A 4 14.92 -2.93 18.11
CA SER A 4 14.03 -3.29 17.01
C SER A 4 13.36 -4.62 17.32
N LEU A 5 12.05 -4.68 17.05
CA LEU A 5 11.23 -5.87 17.22
C LEU A 5 10.48 -6.14 15.91
N VAL A 6 10.41 -7.41 15.51
CA VAL A 6 9.65 -7.84 14.34
C VAL A 6 8.50 -8.71 14.80
N VAL A 7 7.29 -8.38 14.36
CA VAL A 7 6.08 -9.18 14.57
C VAL A 7 5.68 -9.77 13.21
N LEU A 8 5.69 -11.10 13.13
CA LEU A 8 5.36 -11.85 11.92
C LEU A 8 4.39 -13.00 12.23
N GLY A 9 3.67 -13.44 11.21
CA GLY A 9 2.76 -14.59 11.31
C GLY A 9 3.55 -15.86 11.06
N ALA A 10 3.32 -16.89 11.87
CA ALA A 10 3.98 -18.18 11.73
C ALA A 10 3.14 -19.19 10.91
N GLN A 11 1.95 -18.78 10.44
CA GLN A 11 0.99 -19.61 9.73
C GLN A 11 0.59 -18.94 8.40
N TRP A 12 -0.67 -19.07 8.00
CA TRP A 12 -1.21 -18.58 6.73
C TRP A 12 -2.07 -17.32 6.89
N GLY A 13 -1.67 -16.40 7.78
CA GLY A 13 -2.41 -15.15 8.01
C GLY A 13 -3.39 -15.23 9.18
N ASP A 14 -4.01 -14.09 9.48
CA ASP A 14 -5.02 -13.91 10.53
C ASP A 14 -4.65 -14.37 11.95
N GLU A 15 -3.36 -14.44 12.27
CA GLU A 15 -2.86 -14.85 13.60
C GLU A 15 -2.98 -13.75 14.69
N GLY A 16 -3.78 -12.71 14.45
CA GLY A 16 -3.97 -11.61 15.41
C GLY A 16 -2.77 -10.66 15.56
N LYS A 17 -1.89 -10.59 14.54
CA LYS A 17 -0.68 -9.74 14.55
C LYS A 17 -0.95 -8.28 14.92
N GLY A 18 -2.01 -7.69 14.37
CA GLY A 18 -2.36 -6.30 14.65
C GLY A 18 -2.65 -6.02 16.13
N LYS A 19 -3.24 -6.99 16.84
CA LYS A 19 -3.48 -6.90 18.29
C LYS A 19 -2.18 -6.94 19.09
N ILE A 20 -1.23 -7.79 18.68
CA ILE A 20 0.09 -7.86 19.30
C ILE A 20 0.87 -6.57 19.03
N VAL A 21 0.82 -6.03 17.81
CA VAL A 21 1.45 -4.75 17.49
C VAL A 21 0.84 -3.62 18.32
N ASP A 22 -0.49 -3.51 18.40
CA ASP A 22 -1.15 -2.51 19.25
C ASP A 22 -0.72 -2.63 20.73
N LEU A 23 -0.69 -3.83 21.30
CA LEU A 23 -0.20 -4.02 22.67
C LEU A 23 1.26 -3.54 22.86
N LEU A 24 2.11 -3.75 21.85
CA LEU A 24 3.52 -3.38 21.91
C LEU A 24 3.75 -1.89 21.62
N THR A 25 2.77 -1.20 21.02
CA THR A 25 2.93 0.20 20.62
C THR A 25 3.15 1.15 21.79
N GLU A 26 2.75 0.76 23.01
CA GLU A 26 3.02 1.51 24.24
C GLU A 26 4.53 1.65 24.57
N ARG A 27 5.38 0.87 23.91
CA ARG A 27 6.82 0.77 24.21
C ARG A 27 7.71 1.09 23.02
N VAL A 28 7.15 1.58 21.92
CA VAL A 28 7.90 1.88 20.69
C VAL A 28 7.55 3.27 20.19
N SER A 29 8.53 3.97 19.62
CA SER A 29 8.32 5.28 19.00
C SER A 29 7.92 5.18 17.52
N MET A 30 8.16 4.04 16.88
CA MET A 30 7.90 3.85 15.45
C MET A 30 7.32 2.47 15.16
N VAL A 31 6.37 2.41 14.23
CA VAL A 31 5.85 1.16 13.65
C VAL A 31 5.96 1.22 12.14
N ALA A 32 6.67 0.25 11.56
CA ALA A 32 6.90 0.17 10.11
C ALA A 32 6.25 -1.07 9.50
N ARG A 33 5.48 -0.86 8.43
CA ARG A 33 5.08 -1.93 7.52
C ARG A 33 6.15 -2.12 6.45
N PHE A 34 6.60 -3.34 6.26
CA PHE A 34 7.73 -3.64 5.37
C PHE A 34 7.36 -4.47 4.13
N GLN A 35 6.15 -5.01 4.03
CA GLN A 35 5.71 -5.83 2.88
C GLN A 35 4.18 -5.85 2.75
N GLY A 36 3.70 -6.49 1.68
CA GLY A 36 2.28 -6.69 1.40
C GLY A 36 1.66 -5.44 0.81
N GLY A 37 0.36 -5.26 0.99
CA GLY A 37 -0.37 -4.05 0.62
C GLY A 37 -1.66 -3.97 1.42
N HIS A 38 -2.71 -3.44 0.80
CA HIS A 38 -4.05 -3.42 1.38
C HIS A 38 -4.72 -4.80 1.41
N ASN A 39 -4.06 -5.90 1.04
CA ASN A 39 -4.60 -7.27 1.21
C ASN A 39 -4.55 -7.80 2.64
N ALA A 40 -3.77 -7.15 3.52
CA ALA A 40 -3.83 -7.41 4.94
C ALA A 40 -5.04 -6.71 5.56
N GLY A 41 -5.56 -7.25 6.65
CA GLY A 41 -6.57 -6.61 7.49
C GLY A 41 -6.30 -6.90 8.94
N HIS A 42 -6.43 -5.90 9.81
CA HIS A 42 -6.50 -6.14 11.24
C HIS A 42 -7.55 -5.22 11.87
N THR A 43 -8.46 -5.84 12.60
CA THR A 43 -9.56 -5.14 13.26
C THR A 43 -9.07 -4.59 14.59
N LEU A 44 -9.26 -3.29 14.77
CA LEU A 44 -9.04 -2.57 16.02
C LEU A 44 -10.38 -1.98 16.50
N VAL A 45 -10.44 -1.59 17.77
CA VAL A 45 -11.61 -0.93 18.34
C VAL A 45 -11.22 0.47 18.78
N ILE A 46 -11.76 1.49 18.09
CA ILE A 46 -11.53 2.91 18.36
C ILE A 46 -12.82 3.46 18.96
N ASN A 47 -12.78 3.98 20.19
CA ASN A 47 -13.96 4.56 20.86
C ASN A 47 -15.20 3.62 20.87
N GLY A 48 -14.98 2.30 20.98
CA GLY A 48 -16.03 1.29 20.92
C GLY A 48 -16.51 0.91 19.50
N LYS A 49 -16.04 1.59 18.45
CA LYS A 49 -16.30 1.27 17.04
C LYS A 49 -15.22 0.35 16.49
N LYS A 50 -15.61 -0.68 15.74
CA LYS A 50 -14.66 -1.56 15.04
C LYS A 50 -14.18 -0.86 13.77
N THR A 51 -12.87 -0.69 13.66
CA THR A 51 -12.20 -0.10 12.50
C THR A 51 -11.20 -1.11 11.96
N VAL A 52 -11.22 -1.37 10.64
CA VAL A 52 -10.35 -2.36 10.00
C VAL A 52 -9.24 -1.63 9.27
N LEU A 53 -8.01 -1.80 9.72
CA LEU A 53 -6.86 -1.22 9.06
C LEU A 53 -6.28 -2.18 8.02
N HIS A 54 -5.93 -1.63 6.87
CA HIS A 54 -5.46 -2.35 5.68
C HIS A 54 -4.04 -2.00 5.30
N LEU A 55 -3.70 -0.73 5.03
CA LEU A 55 -2.36 -0.23 4.67
C LEU A 55 -1.69 0.51 5.83
N ILE A 56 -2.47 1.22 6.65
CA ILE A 56 -1.91 2.01 7.73
C ILE A 56 -1.38 1.06 8.82
N PRO A 57 -0.18 1.31 9.38
CA PRO A 57 0.32 0.51 10.50
C PRO A 57 -0.56 0.66 11.75
N SER A 58 -0.70 -0.41 12.54
CA SER A 58 -1.56 -0.44 13.73
C SER A 58 -1.22 0.62 14.80
N GLY A 59 0.02 1.10 14.80
CA GLY A 59 0.47 2.13 15.72
C GLY A 59 -0.21 3.49 15.53
N ILE A 60 -0.97 3.68 14.45
CA ILE A 60 -1.64 4.96 14.18
C ILE A 60 -2.68 5.32 15.25
N LEU A 61 -3.12 4.36 16.06
CA LEU A 61 -4.07 4.63 17.15
C LEU A 61 -3.42 5.11 18.45
N ARG A 62 -2.08 5.12 18.52
CA ARG A 62 -1.37 5.59 19.70
C ARG A 62 -0.66 6.91 19.42
N ASP A 63 -0.95 7.89 20.26
CA ASP A 63 -0.30 9.19 20.21
C ASP A 63 1.21 9.06 20.39
N GLY A 64 1.97 9.89 19.68
CA GLY A 64 3.44 9.88 19.73
C GLY A 64 4.11 8.73 18.97
N VAL A 65 3.36 7.80 18.37
CA VAL A 65 3.91 6.73 17.54
C VAL A 65 3.93 7.13 16.07
N GLN A 66 5.12 7.22 15.47
CA GLN A 66 5.29 7.48 14.05
C GLN A 66 5.05 6.21 13.23
N CYS A 67 4.24 6.30 12.19
CA CYS A 67 3.85 5.17 11.35
C CYS A 67 4.53 5.26 9.99
N LEU A 68 5.15 4.16 9.56
CA LEU A 68 5.97 4.12 8.35
C LEU A 68 5.47 3.06 7.38
N ILE A 69 5.33 3.42 6.10
CA ILE A 69 5.16 2.49 4.98
C ILE A 69 6.50 2.39 4.24
N GLY A 70 7.18 1.26 4.40
CA GLY A 70 8.46 1.00 3.78
C GLY A 70 8.35 0.64 2.30
N ASN A 71 9.48 0.72 1.58
CA ASN A 71 9.61 0.46 0.14
C ASN A 71 9.31 -1.00 -0.28
N GLY A 72 9.15 -1.90 0.69
CA GLY A 72 8.77 -3.27 0.43
C GLY A 72 7.27 -3.44 0.15
N VAL A 73 6.42 -2.49 0.55
CA VAL A 73 4.96 -2.51 0.37
C VAL A 73 4.56 -2.19 -1.07
N VAL A 74 3.43 -2.73 -1.55
CA VAL A 74 2.70 -2.26 -2.74
C VAL A 74 1.50 -1.43 -2.29
N LEU A 75 1.47 -0.14 -2.64
CA LEU A 75 0.55 0.84 -2.09
C LEU A 75 -0.55 1.17 -3.09
N SER A 76 -1.82 1.00 -2.72
CA SER A 76 -2.96 1.54 -3.46
C SER A 76 -3.28 2.94 -2.93
N PRO A 77 -3.08 4.02 -3.71
CA PRO A 77 -3.38 5.37 -3.23
C PRO A 77 -4.87 5.57 -2.94
N ALA A 78 -5.75 4.94 -3.74
CA ALA A 78 -7.19 4.96 -3.50
C ALA A 78 -7.56 4.32 -2.17
N ALA A 79 -7.05 3.12 -1.88
CA ALA A 79 -7.32 2.42 -0.62
C ALA A 79 -6.72 3.19 0.57
N LEU A 80 -5.51 3.75 0.41
CA LEU A 80 -4.91 4.56 1.46
C LEU A 80 -5.75 5.81 1.75
N ARG A 81 -6.21 6.52 0.72
CA ARG A 81 -7.04 7.72 0.88
C ARG A 81 -8.30 7.40 1.67
N GLN A 82 -9.02 6.34 1.27
CA GLN A 82 -10.21 5.89 1.99
C GLN A 82 -9.91 5.61 3.47
N GLU A 83 -8.84 4.87 3.76
CA GLU A 83 -8.49 4.49 5.13
C GLU A 83 -8.08 5.70 5.99
N ILE A 84 -7.36 6.68 5.41
CA ILE A 84 -7.02 7.94 6.08
C ILE A 84 -8.28 8.73 6.40
N ASP A 85 -9.15 8.92 5.40
CA ASP A 85 -10.35 9.75 5.55
C ASP A 85 -11.32 9.14 6.58
N GLU A 86 -11.45 7.81 6.62
CA GLU A 86 -12.20 7.09 7.64
C GLU A 86 -11.65 7.34 9.05
N LEU A 87 -10.33 7.21 9.24
CA LEU A 87 -9.68 7.43 10.55
C LEU A 87 -9.75 8.88 11.03
N GLU A 88 -9.53 9.83 10.13
CA GLU A 88 -9.60 11.25 10.48
C GLU A 88 -11.03 11.70 10.79
N SER A 89 -12.04 11.09 10.15
CA SER A 89 -13.45 11.30 10.51
C SER A 89 -13.78 10.84 11.94
N GLU A 90 -12.96 9.93 12.49
CA GLU A 90 -13.05 9.43 13.87
C GLU A 90 -12.13 10.20 14.85
N GLY A 91 -11.46 11.25 14.37
CA GLY A 91 -10.59 12.12 15.17
C GLY A 91 -9.15 11.63 15.32
N VAL A 92 -8.71 10.65 14.54
CA VAL A 92 -7.33 10.17 14.55
C VAL A 92 -6.45 11.07 13.67
N ASP A 93 -5.38 11.64 14.21
CA ASP A 93 -4.42 12.43 13.43
C ASP A 93 -3.48 11.52 12.63
N VAL A 94 -3.78 11.31 11.34
CA VAL A 94 -3.03 10.37 10.50
C VAL A 94 -1.88 11.04 9.74
N ARG A 95 -2.16 12.10 8.97
CA ARG A 95 -1.19 12.66 8.01
C ARG A 95 0.07 13.24 8.66
N SER A 96 -0.01 13.69 9.91
CA SER A 96 1.17 14.20 10.63
C SER A 96 2.15 13.07 11.01
N ARG A 97 1.64 11.85 11.25
CA ARG A 97 2.39 10.70 11.77
C ARG A 97 2.71 9.63 10.74
N LEU A 98 1.99 9.59 9.62
CA LEU A 98 2.23 8.63 8.55
C LEU A 98 3.32 9.13 7.59
N LYS A 99 4.40 8.35 7.43
CA LYS A 99 5.42 8.56 6.39
C LYS A 99 5.50 7.38 5.44
N ILE A 100 5.70 7.67 4.15
CA ILE A 100 5.65 6.73 3.04
C ILE A 100 6.97 6.83 2.29
N SER A 101 7.61 5.68 2.07
CA SER A 101 8.87 5.65 1.32
C SER A 101 8.62 6.05 -0.13
N PRO A 102 9.44 6.95 -0.72
CA PRO A 102 9.35 7.30 -2.13
C PRO A 102 9.59 6.10 -3.07
N ALA A 103 10.27 5.05 -2.60
CA ALA A 103 10.54 3.84 -3.38
C ALA A 103 9.39 2.81 -3.37
N THR A 104 8.27 3.12 -2.72
CA THR A 104 7.10 2.22 -2.64
C THR A 104 6.42 2.12 -4.02
N PRO A 105 6.32 0.92 -4.64
CA PRO A 105 5.55 0.71 -5.86
C PRO A 105 4.05 0.96 -5.63
N LEU A 106 3.39 1.48 -6.66
CA LEU A 106 1.95 1.77 -6.66
C LEU A 106 1.14 0.62 -7.25
N ILE A 107 -0.02 0.38 -6.65
CA ILE A 107 -1.09 -0.41 -7.24
C ILE A 107 -1.95 0.54 -8.06
N MET A 108 -1.94 0.35 -9.38
CA MET A 108 -2.71 1.12 -10.35
C MET A 108 -3.92 0.30 -10.83
N PRO A 109 -4.94 0.92 -11.46
CA PRO A 109 -6.16 0.23 -11.90
C PRO A 109 -5.91 -1.01 -12.78
N TYR A 110 -4.89 -0.97 -13.64
CA TYR A 110 -4.52 -2.10 -14.48
C TYR A 110 -4.02 -3.32 -13.70
N HIS A 111 -3.39 -3.14 -12.53
CA HIS A 111 -2.99 -4.26 -11.67
C HIS A 111 -4.21 -5.00 -11.12
N ILE A 112 -5.24 -4.25 -10.71
CA ILE A 112 -6.50 -4.80 -10.21
C ILE A 112 -7.20 -5.58 -11.32
N ALA A 113 -7.30 -4.99 -12.51
CA ALA A 113 -7.91 -5.62 -13.68
C ALA A 113 -7.20 -6.94 -14.05
N VAL A 114 -5.87 -6.94 -14.08
CA VAL A 114 -5.08 -8.14 -14.40
C VAL A 114 -5.22 -9.23 -13.34
N ASP A 115 -5.19 -8.87 -12.05
CA ASP A 115 -5.36 -9.83 -10.95
C ASP A 115 -6.71 -10.56 -11.08
N GLN A 116 -7.80 -9.80 -11.22
CA GLN A 116 -9.14 -10.36 -11.37
C GLN A 116 -9.31 -11.17 -12.65
N ALA A 117 -8.74 -10.71 -13.77
CA ALA A 117 -8.81 -11.42 -15.04
C ALA A 117 -8.04 -12.75 -15.01
N ARG A 118 -6.85 -12.79 -14.38
CA ARG A 118 -6.07 -14.01 -14.20
C ARG A 118 -6.78 -15.04 -13.30
N GLU A 119 -7.40 -14.58 -12.21
CA GLU A 119 -8.18 -15.47 -11.34
C GLU A 119 -9.37 -16.08 -12.09
N ARG A 120 -10.13 -15.28 -12.83
CA ARG A 120 -11.24 -15.78 -13.67
C ARG A 120 -10.75 -16.78 -14.71
N ALA A 121 -9.66 -16.48 -15.40
CA ALA A 121 -9.08 -17.37 -16.41
C ALA A 121 -8.56 -18.70 -15.83
N SER A 122 -8.17 -18.71 -14.55
CA SER A 122 -7.65 -19.90 -13.85
C SER A 122 -8.75 -20.88 -13.42
N GLY A 123 -10.02 -20.45 -13.39
CA GLY A 123 -11.17 -21.30 -13.10
C GLY A 123 -11.00 -22.11 -11.82
N ALA A 124 -11.10 -23.43 -11.92
CA ALA A 124 -10.94 -24.34 -10.77
C ALA A 124 -9.52 -24.35 -10.15
N LYS A 125 -8.53 -23.75 -10.81
CA LYS A 125 -7.15 -23.63 -10.33
C LYS A 125 -6.83 -22.23 -9.80
N ALA A 126 -7.86 -21.39 -9.62
CA ALA A 126 -7.70 -20.06 -9.02
C ALA A 126 -7.03 -20.16 -7.65
N ILE A 127 -6.19 -19.18 -7.33
CA ILE A 127 -5.41 -19.15 -6.09
C ILE A 127 -6.30 -18.72 -4.92
N GLY A 128 -7.34 -17.92 -5.19
CA GLY A 128 -8.12 -17.22 -4.17
C GLY A 128 -7.46 -15.90 -3.81
N THR A 129 -7.00 -15.13 -4.80
CA THR A 129 -6.40 -13.81 -4.53
C THR A 129 -7.45 -12.85 -3.97
N THR A 130 -7.00 -11.79 -3.30
CA THR A 130 -7.92 -10.74 -2.83
C THR A 130 -8.47 -9.86 -3.96
N GLY A 131 -8.04 -10.07 -5.22
CA GLY A 131 -8.44 -9.25 -6.38
C GLY A 131 -8.04 -7.78 -6.27
N ARG A 132 -7.00 -7.48 -5.50
CA ARG A 132 -6.54 -6.14 -5.11
C ARG A 132 -5.30 -5.69 -5.88
N GLY A 133 -4.83 -6.48 -6.85
CA GLY A 133 -3.68 -6.12 -7.68
C GLY A 133 -2.31 -6.32 -7.00
N ILE A 134 -2.24 -7.05 -5.89
CA ILE A 134 -0.99 -7.25 -5.12
C ILE A 134 0.05 -7.99 -5.96
N GLY A 135 -0.34 -9.13 -6.53
CA GLY A 135 0.54 -9.97 -7.35
C GLY A 135 1.08 -9.21 -8.57
N PRO A 136 0.22 -8.64 -9.43
CA PRO A 136 0.67 -7.85 -10.58
C PRO A 136 1.55 -6.65 -10.20
N ALA A 137 1.26 -5.94 -9.10
CA ALA A 137 2.12 -4.83 -8.65
C ALA A 137 3.53 -5.30 -8.23
N TYR A 138 3.63 -6.46 -7.57
CA TYR A 138 4.94 -7.07 -7.28
C TYR A 138 5.64 -7.57 -8.54
N GLU A 139 4.90 -8.12 -9.52
CA GLU A 139 5.44 -8.52 -10.83
C GLU A 139 6.09 -7.32 -11.53
N ASP A 140 5.42 -6.18 -11.55
CA ASP A 140 5.93 -4.95 -12.14
C ASP A 140 7.14 -4.38 -11.39
N LYS A 141 7.17 -4.51 -10.05
CA LYS A 141 8.32 -4.15 -9.22
C LYS A 141 9.55 -4.97 -9.65
N VAL A 142 9.44 -6.29 -9.71
CA VAL A 142 10.58 -7.16 -10.07
C VAL A 142 10.96 -7.06 -11.54
N ALA A 143 9.99 -6.78 -12.42
CA ALA A 143 10.22 -6.53 -13.84
C ALA A 143 10.81 -5.13 -14.12
N ARG A 144 10.96 -4.28 -13.09
CA ARG A 144 11.51 -2.91 -13.17
C ARG A 144 10.66 -1.94 -13.99
N ARG A 145 9.33 -2.15 -14.02
CA ARG A 145 8.35 -1.28 -14.72
C ARG A 145 7.30 -0.66 -13.80
N SER A 146 7.35 -0.95 -12.50
CA SER A 146 6.42 -0.35 -11.53
C SER A 146 6.55 1.17 -11.50
N ILE A 147 5.41 1.86 -11.55
CA ILE A 147 5.30 3.25 -11.11
C ILE A 147 5.42 3.26 -9.58
N ARG A 148 6.24 4.15 -9.04
CA ARG A 148 6.50 4.31 -7.60
C ARG A 148 5.98 5.64 -7.09
N VAL A 149 5.89 5.79 -5.77
CA VAL A 149 5.52 7.05 -5.11
C VAL A 149 6.38 8.22 -5.58
N ALA A 150 7.68 8.02 -5.77
CA ALA A 150 8.59 9.05 -6.29
C ALA A 150 8.20 9.55 -7.69
N ASP A 151 7.70 8.68 -8.56
CA ASP A 151 7.35 9.04 -9.95
C ASP A 151 6.19 10.05 -10.00
N LEU A 152 5.31 10.05 -9.00
CA LEU A 152 4.22 11.02 -8.88
C LEU A 152 4.75 12.46 -8.71
N MET A 153 5.99 12.63 -8.25
CA MET A 153 6.60 13.95 -8.04
C MET A 153 7.13 14.57 -9.34
N TYR A 154 7.11 13.84 -10.45
CA TYR A 154 7.62 14.27 -11.77
C TYR A 154 6.47 14.28 -12.79
N PRO A 155 5.53 15.25 -12.70
CA PRO A 155 4.34 15.28 -13.55
C PRO A 155 4.64 15.40 -15.04
N GLY A 156 5.82 15.91 -15.42
CA GLY A 156 6.25 15.97 -16.83
C GLY A 156 6.61 14.60 -17.42
N GLU A 157 7.06 13.65 -16.61
CA GLU A 157 7.45 12.29 -17.05
C GLU A 157 6.35 11.25 -16.80
N LEU A 158 5.42 11.54 -15.88
CA LEU A 158 4.38 10.61 -15.47
C LEU A 158 3.49 10.13 -16.63
N PRO A 159 3.07 10.97 -17.60
CA PRO A 159 2.25 10.53 -18.73
C PRO A 159 2.89 9.40 -19.55
N ASP A 160 4.18 9.47 -19.85
CA ASP A 160 4.88 8.47 -20.66
C ASP A 160 5.05 7.14 -19.91
N LYS A 161 5.33 7.21 -18.60
CA LYS A 161 5.39 6.04 -17.71
C LYS A 161 4.03 5.36 -17.62
N VAL A 162 2.96 6.13 -17.39
CA VAL A 162 1.58 5.62 -17.32
C VAL A 162 1.16 5.02 -18.66
N ARG A 163 1.44 5.69 -19.78
CA ARG A 163 1.10 5.19 -21.13
C ARG A 163 1.76 3.85 -21.40
N SER A 164 3.07 3.76 -21.17
CA SER A 164 3.83 2.51 -21.38
C SER A 164 3.28 1.36 -20.53
N ALA A 165 2.91 1.64 -19.28
CA ALA A 165 2.32 0.63 -18.39
C ALA A 165 0.92 0.22 -18.85
N VAL A 166 0.06 1.18 -19.19
CA VAL A 166 -1.31 0.92 -19.67
C VAL A 166 -1.29 0.13 -20.97
N ASP A 167 -0.46 0.50 -21.95
CA ASP A 167 -0.37 -0.21 -23.23
C ASP A 167 0.05 -1.68 -23.05
N TYR A 168 1.09 -1.91 -22.22
CA TYR A 168 1.53 -3.27 -21.89
C TYR A 168 0.42 -4.10 -21.22
N HIS A 169 -0.25 -3.54 -20.21
CA HIS A 169 -1.29 -4.27 -19.48
C HIS A 169 -2.56 -4.43 -20.31
N ASN A 170 -2.94 -3.46 -21.14
CA ASN A 170 -4.09 -3.57 -22.04
C ASN A 170 -3.85 -4.62 -23.11
N PHE A 171 -2.63 -4.79 -23.60
CA PHE A 171 -2.30 -5.91 -24.47
C PHE A 171 -2.55 -7.25 -23.77
N ILE A 172 -2.06 -7.41 -22.53
CA ILE A 172 -2.28 -8.63 -21.73
C ILE A 172 -3.78 -8.86 -21.47
N LEU A 173 -4.51 -7.83 -21.03
CA LEU A 173 -5.94 -7.91 -20.72
C LEU A 173 -6.74 -8.30 -21.94
N THR A 174 -6.59 -7.58 -23.05
CA THR A 174 -7.44 -7.74 -24.24
C THR A 174 -7.01 -8.92 -25.12
N GLN A 175 -5.71 -9.10 -25.35
CA GLN A 175 -5.21 -10.10 -26.30
C GLN A 175 -5.08 -11.48 -25.67
N TRP A 176 -4.62 -11.55 -24.42
CA TRP A 176 -4.40 -12.84 -23.75
C TRP A 176 -5.56 -13.23 -22.84
N LEU A 177 -5.95 -12.36 -21.91
CA LEU A 177 -6.95 -12.68 -20.88
C LEU A 177 -8.40 -12.49 -21.35
N LYS A 178 -8.62 -11.92 -22.55
CA LYS A 178 -9.93 -11.61 -23.12
C LYS A 178 -10.84 -10.82 -22.16
N ALA A 179 -10.24 -9.86 -21.45
CA ALA A 179 -10.89 -8.95 -20.53
C ALA A 179 -10.82 -7.51 -21.04
N ASP A 180 -11.65 -6.64 -20.48
CA ASP A 180 -11.62 -5.22 -20.79
C ASP A 180 -10.29 -4.59 -20.35
N GLY A 181 -9.77 -3.70 -21.21
CA GLY A 181 -8.64 -2.85 -20.86
C GLY A 181 -9.03 -1.73 -19.91
N VAL A 182 -8.05 -1.01 -19.39
CA VAL A 182 -8.25 0.24 -18.63
C VAL A 182 -8.07 1.45 -19.54
N ASP A 183 -8.78 2.52 -19.23
CA ASP A 183 -8.66 3.80 -19.95
C ASP A 183 -7.41 4.56 -19.50
N PHE A 184 -6.54 4.92 -20.44
CA PHE A 184 -5.31 5.65 -20.16
C PHE A 184 -5.56 6.98 -19.45
N GLN A 185 -6.54 7.77 -19.91
CA GLN A 185 -6.75 9.12 -19.41
C GLN A 185 -7.23 9.08 -17.96
N LYS A 186 -8.18 8.19 -17.64
CA LYS A 186 -8.63 7.96 -16.25
C LYS A 186 -7.49 7.57 -15.33
N VAL A 187 -6.62 6.63 -15.76
CA VAL A 187 -5.46 6.20 -14.96
C VAL A 187 -4.48 7.35 -14.72
N LEU A 188 -4.23 8.18 -15.73
CA LEU A 188 -3.35 9.33 -15.60
C LEU A 188 -3.93 10.40 -14.68
N ASP A 189 -5.22 10.72 -14.84
CA ASP A 189 -5.91 11.73 -14.03
C ASP A 189 -5.91 11.32 -12.54
N GLU A 190 -6.17 10.05 -12.25
CA GLU A 190 -6.06 9.50 -10.89
C GLU A 190 -4.63 9.61 -10.35
N ALA A 191 -3.61 9.24 -11.15
CA ALA A 191 -2.21 9.32 -10.74
C ALA A 191 -1.79 10.77 -10.38
N LEU A 192 -2.23 11.75 -11.18
CA LEU A 192 -1.94 13.16 -10.92
C LEU A 192 -2.59 13.64 -9.61
N GLN A 193 -3.83 13.24 -9.33
CA GLN A 193 -4.49 13.55 -8.05
C GLN A 193 -3.79 12.93 -6.84
N TYR A 194 -3.17 11.76 -7.00
CA TYR A 194 -2.42 11.13 -5.93
C TYR A 194 -1.13 11.87 -5.60
N SER A 195 -0.53 12.58 -6.57
CA SER A 195 0.68 13.38 -6.34
C SER A 195 0.48 14.41 -5.24
N GLU A 196 -0.57 15.24 -5.34
CA GLU A 196 -0.87 16.27 -4.35
C GLU A 196 -1.22 15.67 -3.00
N TYR A 197 -2.03 14.60 -3.00
CA TYR A 197 -2.52 13.96 -1.79
C TYR A 197 -1.40 13.27 -0.98
N LEU A 198 -0.47 12.58 -1.65
CA LEU A 198 0.58 11.82 -0.98
C LEU A 198 1.77 12.67 -0.55
N ARG A 199 2.04 13.78 -1.26
CA ARG A 199 3.18 14.67 -1.02
C ARG A 199 3.50 14.96 0.46
N PRO A 200 2.56 15.36 1.34
CA PRO A 200 2.89 15.67 2.74
C PRO A 200 3.33 14.46 3.57
N MET A 201 3.07 13.24 3.09
CA MET A 201 3.39 11.99 3.78
C MET A 201 4.64 11.32 3.20
N ILE A 202 5.29 11.85 2.16
CA ILE A 202 6.49 11.23 1.58
C ILE A 202 7.71 11.61 2.41
N ASP A 203 8.53 10.62 2.78
CA ASP A 203 9.79 10.85 3.50
C ASP A 203 10.78 9.68 3.32
N ASP A 204 12.06 9.89 3.60
CA ASP A 204 13.07 8.85 3.58
C ASP A 204 12.94 7.93 4.81
N VAL A 205 12.05 6.95 4.68
CA VAL A 205 11.79 5.92 5.69
C VAL A 205 13.05 5.15 6.09
N SER A 206 14.02 4.95 5.18
CA SER A 206 15.26 4.24 5.52
C SER A 206 16.12 5.05 6.47
N THR A 207 16.26 6.35 6.20
CA THR A 207 17.01 7.27 7.06
C THR A 207 16.32 7.42 8.42
N LEU A 208 14.99 7.63 8.44
CA LEU A 208 14.20 7.70 9.68
C LEU A 208 14.41 6.48 10.58
N LEU A 209 14.31 5.27 10.02
CA LEU A 209 14.53 4.01 10.76
C LEU A 209 15.97 3.86 11.25
N SER A 210 16.95 4.22 10.41
CA SER A 210 18.38 4.16 10.75
C SER A 210 18.70 5.08 11.92
N ASP A 211 18.20 6.32 11.90
CA ASP A 211 18.48 7.31 12.94
C ASP A 211 17.77 6.97 14.25
N ALA A 212 16.52 6.50 14.19
CA ALA A 212 15.80 6.00 15.37
C ALA A 212 16.50 4.82 16.04
N ARG A 213 17.21 3.97 15.28
CA ARG A 213 17.97 2.84 15.82
C ARG A 213 19.28 3.26 16.49
N ARG A 214 19.89 4.36 16.03
CA ARG A 214 21.17 4.87 16.58
C ARG A 214 20.96 5.48 17.96
N ASN A 215 19.90 6.27 18.11
CA ASN A 215 19.48 6.88 19.37
C ASN A 215 18.88 5.83 20.34
#